data_AF-A0A2E2Q9N3-F1
#
_entry.id   AF-A0A2E2Q9N3-F1
#
_cell.length_a   1.000
_cell.length_b   1.000
_cell.length_c   1.000
_cell.angle_alpha   90.00
_cell.angle_beta   90.00
_cell.angle_gamma   90.00
#
_symmetry.space_group_name_H-M   'P 1'
#
loop_
_entity.id
_entity.type
_entity.pdbx_description
1 polymer ?
#
loop_
_entity_poly.entity_id
_entity_poly.type
_entity_poly.pdbx_seq_one_letter_code
_entity_poly.pdbx_strand_id
1 'polypeptide(L)'
;MDKNVQEQLWIACETGDVASIRMSVIEGADVDARDSQERTALNIASQYGHMEAYKTLLAARAMARLERLNLPLFPSAKPKAQETRRRSTGA
;
A
#
# COMPACT_ATOMS: atom_id res chain seq x y z
N MET A 1 15.79 -13.34 -10.18
CA MET A 1 14.57 -12.78 -10.80
C MET A 1 13.92 -11.91 -9.76
N ASP A 2 14.34 -10.66 -9.69
CA ASP A 2 13.76 -9.66 -8.81
C ASP A 2 12.36 -9.39 -9.34
N LYS A 3 11.37 -10.12 -8.80
CA LYS A 3 9.96 -9.88 -9.12
C LYS A 3 9.70 -8.45 -8.68
N ASN A 4 9.58 -7.55 -9.65
CA ASN A 4 9.31 -6.16 -9.37
C ASN A 4 7.97 -6.11 -8.63
N VAL A 5 7.96 -5.54 -7.42
CA VAL A 5 6.75 -5.43 -6.58
C VAL A 5 5.60 -4.79 -7.39
N GLN A 6 5.96 -3.94 -8.35
CA GLN A 6 5.05 -3.35 -9.32
C GLN A 6 4.36 -4.36 -10.25
N GLU A 7 5.11 -5.31 -10.78
CA GLU A 7 4.59 -6.36 -11.66
C GLU A 7 3.67 -7.30 -10.89
N GLN A 8 4.01 -7.61 -9.63
CA GLN A 8 3.13 -8.36 -8.74
C GLN A 8 1.82 -7.61 -8.47
N LEU A 9 1.86 -6.29 -8.30
CA LEU A 9 0.66 -5.47 -8.16
C LEU A 9 -0.24 -5.59 -9.39
N TRP A 10 0.32 -5.49 -10.60
CA TRP A 10 -0.47 -5.61 -11.84
C TRP A 10 -1.12 -6.99 -11.97
N ILE A 11 -0.36 -8.07 -11.76
CA ILE A 11 -0.89 -9.45 -11.81
C ILE A 11 -2.02 -9.64 -10.78
N ALA A 12 -1.85 -9.12 -9.56
CA ALA A 12 -2.88 -9.18 -8.54
C ALA A 12 -4.15 -8.40 -8.91
N CYS A 13 -4.01 -7.31 -9.69
CA CYS A 13 -5.15 -6.55 -10.22
C CYS A 13 -5.86 -7.27 -11.37
N GLU A 14 -5.14 -8.05 -12.18
CA GLU A 14 -5.74 -8.89 -13.24
C GLU A 14 -6.55 -10.04 -12.64
N THR A 15 -6.03 -10.68 -11.58
CA THR A 15 -6.68 -11.81 -10.91
C THR A 15 -7.73 -11.38 -9.88
N GLY A 16 -7.73 -10.12 -9.46
CA GLY A 16 -8.60 -9.62 -8.39
C GLY A 16 -8.15 -10.04 -6.99
N ASP A 17 -6.90 -10.49 -6.83
CA ASP A 17 -6.35 -10.93 -5.56
C ASP A 17 -6.02 -9.74 -4.64
N VAL A 18 -7.00 -9.41 -3.80
CA VAL A 18 -6.90 -8.34 -2.81
C VAL A 18 -5.77 -8.57 -1.79
N ALA A 19 -5.44 -9.82 -1.47
CA ALA A 19 -4.38 -10.12 -0.51
C ALA A 19 -3.01 -9.75 -1.09
N SER A 20 -2.74 -10.17 -2.33
CA SER A 20 -1.52 -9.81 -3.06
C SER A 20 -1.43 -8.30 -3.29
N ILE A 21 -2.53 -7.62 -3.62
CA ILE A 21 -2.56 -6.15 -3.77
C ILE A 21 -2.09 -5.46 -2.48
N ARG A 22 -2.61 -5.87 -1.31
CA ARG A 22 -2.21 -5.30 -0.02
C ARG A 22 -0.73 -5.53 0.26
N MET A 23 -0.24 -6.73 -0.03
CA MET A 23 1.16 -7.09 0.22
C MET A 23 2.11 -6.25 -0.65
N SER A 24 1.82 -6.11 -1.95
CA SER A 24 2.60 -5.26 -2.85
C SER A 24 2.58 -3.78 -2.42
N VAL A 25 1.45 -3.26 -1.94
CA VAL A 25 1.38 -1.89 -1.39
C VAL A 25 2.25 -1.75 -0.13
N ILE A 26 2.23 -2.73 0.77
CA ILE A 26 3.08 -2.73 1.99
C ILE A 26 4.56 -2.77 1.62
N GLU A 27 4.92 -3.52 0.58
CA GLU A 27 6.28 -3.59 0.03
C GLU A 27 6.71 -2.30 -0.70
N GLY A 28 5.79 -1.34 -0.88
CA GLY A 28 6.10 -0.03 -1.48
C GLY A 28 5.82 0.06 -2.97
N ALA A 29 4.91 -0.76 -3.51
CA ALA A 29 4.47 -0.65 -4.90
C ALA A 29 3.89 0.75 -5.19
N ASP A 30 4.21 1.27 -6.37
CA ASP A 30 3.63 2.52 -6.85
C ASP A 30 2.27 2.24 -7.49
N VAL A 31 1.20 2.63 -6.80
CA VAL A 31 -0.17 2.48 -7.30
C VAL A 31 -0.44 3.27 -8.58
N ASP A 32 0.36 4.28 -8.89
CA ASP A 32 0.26 5.10 -10.11
C ASP A 32 1.18 4.63 -11.24
N ALA A 33 2.06 3.65 -10.99
CA ALA A 33 2.97 3.16 -12.02
C ALA A 33 2.24 2.40 -13.14
N ARG A 34 2.77 2.61 -14.35
CA ARG A 34 2.21 2.14 -15.61
C ARG A 34 2.93 0.89 -16.09
N ASP A 35 2.15 -0.07 -16.60
CA ASP A 35 2.68 -1.26 -17.25
C ASP A 35 3.22 -0.96 -18.66
N SER A 36 3.70 -2.00 -19.33
CA SER A 36 4.21 -1.92 -20.71
C SER A 36 3.15 -1.51 -21.74
N GLN A 37 1.87 -1.49 -21.36
CA GLN A 37 0.73 -1.04 -22.14
C GLN A 37 0.20 0.33 -21.67
N GLU A 38 0.99 1.05 -20.87
CA GLU A 38 0.64 2.34 -20.26
C GLU A 38 -0.58 2.28 -19.32
N ARG A 39 -0.95 1.09 -18.83
CA ARG A 39 -2.07 0.89 -17.92
C ARG A 39 -1.62 1.00 -16.47
N THR A 40 -2.35 1.78 -15.68
CA THR A 40 -2.19 1.82 -14.22
C THR A 40 -2.89 0.63 -13.57
N ALA A 41 -2.48 0.23 -12.36
CA ALA A 41 -3.14 -0.83 -11.59
C ALA A 41 -4.68 -0.63 -11.45
N LEU A 42 -5.12 0.63 -11.32
CA LEU A 42 -6.54 1.01 -11.36
C LEU A 42 -7.22 0.66 -12.69
N ASN A 43 -6.58 0.94 -13.83
CA ASN A 43 -7.12 0.62 -15.16
C ASN A 43 -7.27 -0.88 -15.34
N ILE A 44 -6.32 -1.65 -14.83
CA ILE A 44 -6.36 -3.11 -14.86
C ILE A 44 -7.54 -3.61 -14.02
N ALA A 45 -7.63 -3.23 -12.75
CA ALA A 45 -8.74 -3.63 -11.89
C ALA A 45 -10.12 -3.25 -12.47
N SER A 46 -10.24 -2.07 -13.11
CA SER A 46 -11.45 -1.65 -13.79
C SER A 46 -11.76 -2.46 -15.05
N GLN A 47 -10.77 -2.81 -15.87
CA GLN A 47 -10.95 -3.61 -17.09
C GLN A 47 -11.50 -5.01 -16.78
N TYR A 48 -11.02 -5.63 -15.70
CA TYR A 48 -11.46 -6.95 -15.28
C TYR A 48 -12.73 -6.92 -14.39
N GLY A 49 -13.25 -5.74 -14.06
CA GLY A 49 -14.45 -5.60 -13.23
C GLY A 49 -14.25 -5.92 -11.75
N HIS A 50 -13.01 -5.95 -11.27
CA HIS A 50 -12.66 -6.30 -9.90
C HIS A 50 -12.87 -5.10 -8.97
N MET A 51 -14.13 -4.84 -8.64
CA MET A 51 -14.55 -3.71 -7.80
C MET A 51 -13.86 -3.71 -6.42
N GLU A 52 -13.59 -4.88 -5.86
CA GLU A 52 -12.94 -5.00 -4.55
C GLU A 52 -11.43 -4.70 -4.60
N ALA A 53 -10.76 -5.13 -5.68
CA ALA A 53 -9.38 -4.72 -5.98
C ALA A 53 -9.29 -3.20 -6.19
N TYR A 54 -10.25 -2.63 -6.92
CA TYR A 54 -10.35 -1.18 -7.16
C TYR A 54 -10.47 -0.39 -5.85
N LYS A 55 -11.40 -0.78 -4.96
CA LYS A 55 -11.55 -0.14 -3.64
C LYS A 55 -10.27 -0.24 -2.82
N THR A 56 -9.58 -1.38 -2.89
CA THR A 56 -8.36 -1.62 -2.11
C THR A 56 -7.20 -0.76 -2.61
N LEU A 57 -7.03 -0.62 -3.92
CA LEU A 57 -6.08 0.32 -4.53
C LEU A 57 -6.37 1.77 -4.14
N LEU A 58 -7.65 2.17 -4.11
CA LEU A 58 -8.05 3.52 -3.71
C LEU A 58 -7.76 3.77 -2.21
N ALA A 59 -8.06 2.78 -1.36
CA ALA A 59 -7.74 2.82 0.06
C ALA A 59 -6.23 2.87 0.29
N ALA A 60 -5.44 2.08 -0.45
CA ALA A 60 -3.99 2.09 -0.42
C ALA A 60 -3.43 3.48 -0.80
N ARG A 61 -3.95 4.09 -1.85
CA ARG A 61 -3.58 5.46 -2.27
C ARG A 61 -3.89 6.49 -1.19
N ALA A 62 -5.02 6.37 -0.51
CA ALA A 62 -5.38 7.23 0.62
C ALA A 62 -4.45 7.00 1.83
N MET A 63 -4.14 5.75 2.17
CA MET A 63 -3.21 5.40 3.25
C MET A 63 -1.79 5.93 3.00
N ALA A 64 -1.25 5.77 1.79
CA ALA A 64 0.05 6.32 1.40
C ALA A 64 0.10 7.85 1.53
N ARG A 65 -1.04 8.53 1.30
CA ARG A 65 -1.16 9.99 1.49
C ARG A 65 -1.25 10.40 2.96
N LEU A 66 -1.84 9.55 3.81
CA LEU A 66 -2.03 9.81 5.24
C LEU A 66 -0.75 9.61 6.05
N GLU A 67 0.07 8.61 5.73
CA GLU A 67 1.42 8.45 6.29
C GLU A 67 2.26 9.73 6.11
N ARG A 68 2.10 10.39 4.95
CA ARG A 68 2.80 11.64 4.63
C ARG A 68 2.29 12.86 5.42
N LEU A 69 1.12 12.78 6.03
CA LEU A 69 0.46 13.92 6.69
C LEU A 69 0.56 13.89 8.23
N ASN A 70 1.05 12.80 8.85
CA ASN A 70 1.19 12.66 10.31
C ASN A 70 -0.01 13.26 11.08
N LEU A 71 -1.22 13.05 10.55
CA LEU A 71 -2.41 13.80 10.94
C LEU A 71 -3.20 12.98 11.97
N PRO A 72 -3.46 13.50 13.18
CA PRO A 72 -4.00 12.74 14.31
C PRO A 72 -5.52 12.52 14.20
N LEU A 73 -6.03 12.26 12.99
CA LEU A 73 -7.47 12.19 12.71
C LEU A 73 -8.04 10.77 12.59
N PHE A 74 -7.22 9.72 12.79
CA PHE A 74 -7.75 8.38 13.02
C PHE A 74 -7.59 7.99 14.49
N PRO A 75 -8.68 7.84 15.27
CA PRO A 75 -8.57 7.21 16.57
C PRO A 75 -8.25 5.73 16.34
N SER A 76 -7.15 5.27 16.94
CA SER A 76 -6.75 3.85 17.03
C SER A 76 -5.83 3.33 15.92
N ALA A 77 -4.63 3.90 15.82
CA ALA A 77 -3.43 3.08 15.67
C ALA A 77 -2.47 3.51 16.77
N LYS A 78 -2.49 2.80 17.90
CA LYS A 78 -1.52 3.04 18.97
C LYS A 78 -0.12 2.88 18.38
N PRO A 79 0.76 3.89 18.45
CA PRO A 79 2.13 3.69 18.04
C PRO A 79 2.71 2.61 18.95
N LYS A 80 3.34 1.59 18.37
CA LYS A 80 4.23 0.72 19.15
C LYS A 80 5.27 1.65 19.75
N ALA A 81 5.12 1.92 21.04
CA ALA A 81 6.11 2.58 21.84
C ALA A 81 7.42 1.80 21.68
N GLN A 82 8.31 2.29 20.83
CA GLN A 82 9.73 2.15 21.10
C GLN A 82 9.99 3.05 22.30
N GLU A 83 9.66 2.50 23.47
CA GLU A 83 10.16 2.97 24.76
C GLU A 83 11.68 2.79 24.70
N THR A 84 12.31 3.79 24.08
CA THR A 84 13.74 3.96 24.03
C THR A 84 14.15 4.31 25.45
N ARG A 85 14.36 3.22 26.18
CA ARG A 85 15.08 3.08 27.42
C ARG A 85 16.32 3.99 27.43
N ARG A 86 16.16 5.26 27.78
CA ARG A 86 17.26 6.06 28.30
C ARG A 86 17.20 5.95 29.81
N ARG A 87 17.88 4.90 30.28
CA ARG A 87 18.57 4.96 31.57
C ARG A 87 19.44 6.23 31.53
N SER A 88 19.07 7.25 32.26
CA SER A 88 20.03 8.25 32.74
C SER A 88 20.21 7.99 34.23
N THR A 89 21.11 7.05 34.47
CA THR A 89 21.94 6.91 35.65
C THR A 89 22.49 8.25 36.12
N GLY A 90 22.48 8.48 37.44
CA GLY A 90 23.54 9.18 38.16
C GLY A 90 23.37 10.68 38.40
N ALA A 91 22.89 11.01 39.60
CA ALA A 91 23.27 12.22 40.34
C ALA A 91 23.83 11.78 41.69
#